data_AF-K0RP91-F1
#
_entry.id   AF-K0RP91-F1
#
_cell.length_a   1.000
_cell.length_b   1.000
_cell.length_c   1.000
_cell.angle_alpha   90.00
_cell.angle_beta   90.00
_cell.angle_gamma   90.00
#
_symmetry.space_group_name_H-M   'P 1'
#
loop_
_entity.id
_entity.type
_entity.pdbx_description
1 polymer ?
#
loop_
_entity_poly.entity_id
_entity_poly.type
_entity_poly.pdbx_seq_one_letter_code
_entity_poly.pdbx_strand_id
1 'polypeptide(L)'
;MAKSTKEKRLKRYRSNPTQKIRERIERAVTQRLFLVEASEPSECPFYGGPKIVLTGNVYKVTLAKVPSCDCPDARKGNLCKHFLFVMLKVVGLPSSSPLVYQAAYLTEELEEVVGQLRARTGQLGRSVVANEDVQTMYAAMKSGESVKLEEDSKAVARKEITGDCPVCFDELGTIDSRLTYCKHTCGTNFHADCIKIWSQQLCRQGATATCPACRQPWDGPEKKTKSPGKSEGYDNLGGLQGQSPDRDTSTYHSPSYYYGSYKRRRYY
;
A
#
# COMPACT_ATOMS: atom_id res chain seq x y z
N MET A 1 -20.81 -47.77 5.39
CA MET A 1 -19.68 -46.81 5.30
C MET A 1 -20.13 -45.61 4.49
N ALA A 2 -20.23 -44.44 5.12
CA ALA A 2 -20.58 -43.21 4.41
C ALA A 2 -19.45 -42.88 3.42
N LYS A 3 -19.75 -42.77 2.12
CA LYS A 3 -18.78 -42.28 1.14
C LYS A 3 -18.40 -40.87 1.55
N SER A 4 -17.16 -40.66 1.99
CA SER A 4 -16.60 -39.31 2.18
C SER A 4 -16.72 -38.56 0.86
N THR A 5 -17.65 -37.62 0.77
CA THR A 5 -17.85 -36.79 -0.40
C THR A 5 -16.72 -35.78 -0.47
N LYS A 6 -15.79 -35.99 -1.40
CA LYS A 6 -14.67 -35.07 -1.66
C LYS A 6 -15.19 -33.64 -1.81
N GLU A 7 -14.63 -32.71 -1.04
CA GLU A 7 -15.00 -31.30 -1.06
C GLU A 7 -14.92 -30.73 -2.50
N LYS A 8 -15.94 -29.96 -2.89
CA LYS A 8 -15.96 -29.26 -4.18
C LYS A 8 -15.67 -27.77 -3.99
N ARG A 9 -14.79 -27.23 -4.83
CA ARG A 9 -14.51 -25.79 -4.87
C ARG A 9 -15.75 -25.01 -5.34
N LEU A 10 -16.04 -23.89 -4.69
CA LEU A 10 -17.20 -23.04 -4.98
C LEU A 10 -17.12 -22.27 -6.31
N LYS A 11 -15.92 -22.13 -6.89
CA LYS A 11 -15.69 -21.51 -8.19
C LYS A 11 -14.70 -22.35 -9.00
N ARG A 12 -14.69 -22.19 -10.33
CA ARG A 12 -13.76 -22.91 -11.20
C ARG A 12 -12.29 -22.61 -10.82
N TYR A 13 -11.49 -23.66 -10.71
CA TYR A 13 -10.05 -23.54 -10.52
C TYR A 13 -9.38 -22.87 -11.72
N ARG A 14 -8.43 -21.98 -11.45
CA ARG A 14 -7.63 -21.29 -12.47
C ARG A 14 -6.21 -21.84 -12.43
N SER A 15 -5.75 -22.48 -13.50
CA SER A 15 -4.36 -22.91 -13.62
C SER A 15 -3.41 -21.76 -13.97
N ASN A 16 -3.92 -20.68 -14.57
CA ASN A 16 -3.15 -19.51 -14.98
C ASN A 16 -3.98 -18.22 -14.77
N PRO A 17 -3.32 -17.08 -14.47
CA PRO A 17 -4.01 -15.80 -14.38
C PRO A 17 -4.34 -15.25 -15.77
N THR A 18 -5.55 -14.71 -15.91
CA THR A 18 -5.93 -13.94 -17.10
C THR A 18 -5.08 -12.67 -17.22
N GLN A 19 -5.01 -12.05 -18.39
CA GLN A 19 -4.26 -10.80 -18.58
C GLN A 19 -4.70 -9.71 -17.58
N LYS A 20 -6.01 -9.54 -17.38
CA LYS A 20 -6.57 -8.61 -16.39
C LYS A 20 -6.16 -8.91 -14.94
N ILE A 21 -5.89 -10.17 -14.60
CA ILE A 21 -5.38 -10.54 -13.28
C ILE A 21 -3.88 -10.25 -13.20
N ARG A 22 -3.12 -10.50 -14.27
CA ARG A 22 -1.68 -10.17 -14.34
C ARG A 22 -1.44 -8.67 -14.16
N GLU A 23 -2.20 -7.82 -14.83
CA GLU A 23 -2.14 -6.36 -14.64
C GLU A 23 -2.43 -5.96 -13.18
N ARG A 24 -3.38 -6.63 -12.51
CA ARG A 24 -3.67 -6.36 -11.09
C ARG A 24 -2.60 -6.91 -10.15
N ILE A 25 -1.95 -8.03 -10.50
CA ILE A 25 -0.79 -8.57 -9.77
C ILE A 25 0.35 -7.56 -9.85
N GLU A 26 0.67 -7.07 -11.06
CA GLU A 26 1.70 -6.05 -11.27
C GLU A 26 1.42 -4.82 -10.40
N ARG A 27 0.18 -4.31 -10.42
CA ARG A 27 -0.21 -3.17 -9.57
C ARG A 27 -0.10 -3.47 -8.08
N ALA A 28 -0.45 -4.68 -7.63
CA ALA A 28 -0.28 -5.08 -6.23
C ALA A 28 1.19 -5.12 -5.80
N VAL A 29 2.09 -5.43 -6.74
CA VAL A 29 3.54 -5.47 -6.50
C VAL A 29 4.17 -4.07 -6.59
N THR A 30 3.81 -3.27 -7.58
CA THR A 30 4.47 -1.98 -7.85
C THR A 30 3.89 -0.82 -7.04
N GLN A 31 2.58 -0.83 -6.77
CA GLN A 31 1.94 0.26 -6.04
C GLN A 31 2.21 0.15 -4.54
N ARG A 32 2.29 1.31 -3.87
CA ARG A 32 2.54 1.42 -2.43
C ARG A 32 1.25 1.12 -1.67
N LEU A 33 1.12 -0.13 -1.23
CA LEU A 33 0.06 -0.62 -0.34
C LEU A 33 0.74 -1.09 0.95
N PHE A 34 0.09 -0.87 2.09
CA PHE A 34 0.60 -1.31 3.39
C PHE A 34 -0.51 -1.92 4.24
N LEU A 35 -0.11 -2.88 5.06
CA LEU A 35 -0.91 -3.51 6.10
C LEU A 35 -1.02 -2.59 7.32
N VAL A 36 -2.23 -2.26 7.72
CA VAL A 36 -2.53 -1.45 8.91
C VAL A 36 -2.82 -2.33 10.13
N GLU A 37 -3.74 -3.28 9.95
CA GLU A 37 -4.17 -4.21 11.01
C GLU A 37 -4.45 -5.56 10.35
N ALA A 38 -4.02 -6.64 11.00
CA ALA A 38 -4.47 -7.99 10.69
C ALA A 38 -5.19 -8.51 11.94
N SER A 39 -6.47 -8.87 11.81
CA SER A 39 -7.16 -9.54 12.91
C SER A 39 -6.58 -10.92 13.12
N GLU A 40 -6.66 -11.41 14.36
CA GLU A 40 -6.42 -12.82 14.59
C GLU A 40 -7.38 -13.66 13.69
N PRO A 41 -6.87 -14.71 13.07
CA PRO A 41 -7.67 -15.60 12.24
C PRO A 41 -8.67 -16.33 13.12
N SER A 42 -9.95 -15.96 13.00
CA SER A 42 -11.05 -16.67 13.66
C SER A 42 -11.00 -18.17 13.34
N GLU A 43 -11.45 -19.00 14.28
CA GLU A 43 -11.43 -20.45 14.18
C GLU A 43 -12.36 -21.02 13.08
N CYS A 44 -13.16 -20.18 12.42
CA CYS A 44 -14.09 -20.63 11.37
C CYS A 44 -13.86 -19.90 10.03
N PRO A 45 -13.02 -20.47 9.14
CA PRO A 45 -12.79 -19.95 7.79
C PRO A 45 -14.04 -19.89 6.89
N PHE A 46 -15.15 -20.49 7.35
CA PHE A 46 -16.41 -20.59 6.62
C PHE A 46 -17.27 -19.32 6.66
N TYR A 47 -17.33 -18.63 7.81
CA TYR A 47 -18.22 -17.47 8.02
C TYR A 47 -17.48 -16.14 8.20
N GLY A 48 -16.14 -16.14 8.31
CA GLY A 48 -15.36 -14.91 8.32
C GLY A 48 -13.97 -15.09 8.88
N GLY A 49 -13.00 -15.44 8.03
CA GLY A 49 -11.58 -15.55 8.41
C GLY A 49 -10.89 -14.19 8.60
N PRO A 50 -9.54 -14.16 8.67
CA PRO A 50 -8.80 -12.98 9.10
C PRO A 50 -9.11 -11.77 8.21
N LYS A 51 -9.36 -10.65 8.89
CA LYS A 51 -9.62 -9.34 8.28
C LYS A 51 -8.31 -8.58 8.22
N ILE A 52 -7.93 -8.18 7.01
CA ILE A 52 -6.72 -7.45 6.72
C ILE A 52 -7.10 -6.06 6.25
N VAL A 53 -6.62 -5.07 6.97
CA VAL A 53 -6.88 -3.65 6.70
C VAL A 53 -5.68 -3.08 5.95
N LEU A 54 -5.93 -2.48 4.80
CA LEU A 54 -4.91 -1.82 4.00
C LEU A 54 -5.00 -0.30 4.11
N THR A 55 -3.87 0.38 3.92
CA THR A 55 -3.77 1.84 3.98
C THR A 55 -3.96 2.54 2.62
N GLY A 56 -3.95 3.87 2.63
CA GLY A 56 -4.46 4.72 1.55
C GLY A 56 -5.91 5.04 1.87
N ASN A 57 -6.84 4.62 1.02
CA ASN A 57 -8.21 4.39 1.47
C ASN A 57 -8.24 3.09 2.28
N VAL A 58 -8.83 3.13 3.46
CA VAL A 58 -8.99 1.96 4.33
C VAL A 58 -9.89 0.94 3.63
N TYR A 59 -9.29 -0.19 3.24
CA TYR A 59 -10.02 -1.33 2.66
C TYR A 59 -9.83 -2.57 3.51
N LYS A 60 -10.92 -3.29 3.76
CA LYS A 60 -10.93 -4.57 4.48
C LYS A 60 -10.97 -5.71 3.49
N VAL A 61 -9.95 -6.58 3.56
CA VAL A 61 -9.87 -7.85 2.85
C VAL A 61 -10.19 -8.97 3.85
N THR A 62 -11.05 -9.92 3.47
CA THR A 62 -11.34 -11.10 4.28
C THR A 62 -10.87 -12.36 3.56
N LEU A 63 -9.98 -13.11 4.21
CA LEU A 63 -9.58 -14.44 3.74
C LEU A 63 -10.61 -15.46 4.19
N ALA A 64 -11.33 -16.05 3.24
CA ALA A 64 -12.37 -17.05 3.45
C ALA A 64 -12.43 -17.97 2.23
N LYS A 65 -13.28 -19.01 2.27
CA LYS A 65 -13.47 -19.91 1.11
C LYS A 65 -13.85 -19.16 -0.15
N VAL A 66 -14.58 -18.05 -0.02
CA VAL A 66 -14.73 -17.05 -1.07
C VAL A 66 -14.15 -15.75 -0.52
N PRO A 67 -12.95 -15.34 -0.94
CA PRO A 67 -12.35 -14.11 -0.42
C PRO A 67 -13.17 -12.90 -0.84
N SER A 68 -13.17 -11.88 -0.01
CA SER A 68 -13.90 -10.63 -0.27
C SER A 68 -13.05 -9.40 0.07
N CYS A 69 -13.37 -8.29 -0.56
CA CYS A 69 -12.81 -6.99 -0.27
C CYS A 69 -13.89 -5.93 -0.48
N ASP A 70 -13.95 -4.92 0.39
CA ASP A 70 -14.92 -3.81 0.34
C ASP A 70 -14.55 -2.71 -0.67
N CYS A 71 -13.44 -2.87 -1.39
CA CYS A 71 -13.02 -1.92 -2.41
C CYS A 71 -13.93 -1.93 -3.65
N PRO A 72 -14.03 -0.82 -4.39
CA PRO A 72 -14.91 -0.72 -5.56
C PRO A 72 -14.67 -1.77 -6.65
N ASP A 73 -13.42 -2.21 -6.87
CA ASP A 73 -13.10 -3.23 -7.89
C ASP A 73 -13.64 -4.61 -7.49
N ALA A 74 -13.51 -4.98 -6.21
CA ALA A 74 -14.04 -6.25 -5.70
C ALA A 74 -15.57 -6.28 -5.68
N ARG A 75 -16.23 -5.15 -5.38
CA ARG A 75 -17.69 -5.02 -5.47
C ARG A 75 -18.24 -5.24 -6.89
N LYS A 76 -17.42 -5.01 -7.92
CA LYS A 76 -17.74 -5.33 -9.32
C LYS A 76 -17.51 -6.82 -9.66
N GLY A 77 -17.19 -7.66 -8.68
CA GLY A 77 -16.93 -9.09 -8.85
C GLY A 77 -15.50 -9.44 -9.28
N ASN A 78 -14.58 -8.47 -9.30
CA ASN A 78 -13.19 -8.70 -9.71
C ASN A 78 -12.32 -9.16 -8.54
N LEU A 79 -11.26 -9.91 -8.88
CA LEU A 79 -10.18 -10.23 -7.95
C LEU A 79 -9.24 -9.03 -7.90
N CYS A 80 -9.42 -8.18 -6.89
CA CYS A 80 -8.83 -6.84 -6.83
C CYS A 80 -7.35 -6.86 -6.43
N LYS A 81 -6.64 -5.75 -6.71
CA LYS A 81 -5.24 -5.57 -6.30
C LYS A 81 -5.01 -5.65 -4.79
N HIS A 82 -6.01 -5.29 -3.97
CA HIS A 82 -5.90 -5.33 -2.50
C HIS A 82 -5.80 -6.76 -1.99
N PHE A 83 -6.65 -7.66 -2.50
CA PHE A 83 -6.54 -9.08 -2.20
C PHE A 83 -5.24 -9.67 -2.73
N LEU A 84 -4.83 -9.32 -3.95
CA LEU A 84 -3.55 -9.80 -4.52
C LEU A 84 -2.34 -9.33 -3.70
N PHE A 85 -2.37 -8.10 -3.20
CA PHE A 85 -1.35 -7.58 -2.29
C PHE A 85 -1.29 -8.41 -1.01
N VAL A 86 -2.44 -8.77 -0.43
CA VAL A 86 -2.50 -9.66 0.73
C VAL A 86 -1.83 -10.99 0.43
N MET A 87 -2.21 -11.67 -0.67
CA MET A 87 -1.65 -12.99 -0.99
C MET A 87 -0.13 -12.93 -1.26
N LEU A 88 0.34 -11.90 -1.97
CA LEU A 88 1.73 -11.79 -2.41
C LEU A 88 2.67 -11.22 -1.33
N LYS A 89 2.24 -10.18 -0.62
CA LYS A 89 3.11 -9.39 0.27
C LYS A 89 2.80 -9.58 1.75
N VAL A 90 1.57 -9.91 2.14
CA VAL A 90 1.21 -10.18 3.54
C VAL A 90 1.38 -11.68 3.84
N VAL A 91 0.63 -12.55 3.15
CA VAL A 91 0.77 -14.01 3.25
C VAL A 91 2.13 -14.46 2.71
N GLY A 92 2.61 -13.88 1.60
CA GLY A 92 3.95 -14.16 1.08
C GLY A 92 4.01 -15.33 0.11
N LEU A 93 2.91 -15.62 -0.59
CA LEU A 93 2.93 -16.62 -1.66
C LEU A 93 3.71 -16.10 -2.86
N PRO A 94 4.44 -16.99 -3.57
CA PRO A 94 5.09 -16.61 -4.82
C PRO A 94 4.03 -16.27 -5.87
N SER A 95 4.34 -15.34 -6.78
CA SER A 95 3.41 -14.90 -7.84
C SER A 95 3.04 -16.01 -8.83
N SER A 96 3.84 -17.08 -8.89
CA SER A 96 3.56 -18.30 -9.65
C SER A 96 2.52 -19.21 -8.98
N SER A 97 2.28 -19.08 -7.67
CA SER A 97 1.34 -19.94 -6.95
C SER A 97 -0.10 -19.71 -7.46
N PRO A 98 -0.81 -20.78 -7.87
CA PRO A 98 -2.22 -20.67 -8.26
C PRO A 98 -3.12 -20.10 -7.19
N LEU A 99 -2.79 -20.32 -5.91
CA LEU A 99 -3.58 -19.82 -4.77
C LEU A 99 -3.73 -18.29 -4.82
N VAL A 100 -2.73 -17.55 -5.32
CA VAL A 100 -2.77 -16.07 -5.43
C VAL A 100 -3.98 -15.56 -6.23
N TYR A 101 -4.39 -16.29 -7.28
CA TYR A 101 -5.41 -15.82 -8.22
C TYR A 101 -6.67 -16.70 -8.28
N GLN A 102 -6.88 -17.55 -7.27
CA GLN A 102 -8.15 -18.27 -7.12
C GLN A 102 -9.27 -17.35 -6.63
N ALA A 103 -10.48 -17.59 -7.14
CA ALA A 103 -11.67 -16.86 -6.72
C ALA A 103 -12.44 -17.55 -5.58
N ALA A 104 -12.06 -18.78 -5.25
CA ALA A 104 -12.53 -19.55 -4.10
C ALA A 104 -11.51 -20.64 -3.74
N TYR A 105 -11.46 -21.05 -2.48
CA TYR A 105 -10.53 -22.02 -1.92
C TYR A 105 -11.25 -23.27 -1.39
N LEU A 106 -10.56 -24.40 -1.39
CA LEU A 106 -10.91 -25.55 -0.56
C LEU A 106 -10.54 -25.29 0.91
N THR A 107 -11.03 -26.12 1.82
CA THR A 107 -10.71 -25.99 3.26
C THR A 107 -9.21 -26.09 3.50
N GLU A 108 -8.57 -27.14 2.95
CA GLU A 108 -7.14 -27.41 3.12
C GLU A 108 -6.27 -26.26 2.57
N GLU A 109 -6.62 -25.73 1.40
CA GLU A 109 -5.88 -24.60 0.79
C GLU A 109 -6.01 -23.31 1.61
N LEU A 110 -7.19 -23.08 2.20
CA LEU A 110 -7.40 -21.91 3.02
C LEU A 110 -6.66 -22.02 4.36
N GLU A 111 -6.63 -23.23 4.94
CA GLU A 111 -5.82 -23.52 6.13
C GLU A 111 -4.33 -23.34 5.85
N GLU A 112 -3.83 -23.77 4.69
CA GLU A 112 -2.46 -23.52 4.24
C GLU A 112 -2.16 -22.01 4.18
N VAL A 113 -3.03 -21.24 3.51
CA VAL A 113 -2.89 -19.78 3.39
C VAL A 113 -2.92 -19.09 4.76
N VAL A 114 -3.83 -19.49 5.65
CA VAL A 114 -3.95 -18.91 7.00
C VAL A 114 -2.79 -19.34 7.89
N GLY A 115 -2.31 -20.57 7.79
CA GLY A 115 -1.14 -21.07 8.51
C GLY A 115 0.11 -20.28 8.12
N GLN A 116 0.32 -20.04 6.83
CA GLN A 116 1.42 -19.22 6.34
C GLN A 116 1.30 -17.76 6.80
N LEU A 117 0.09 -17.19 6.78
CA LEU A 117 -0.15 -15.85 7.32
C LEU A 117 0.25 -15.76 8.80
N ARG A 118 -0.15 -16.74 9.63
CA ARG A 118 0.20 -16.80 11.06
C ARG A 118 1.70 -16.83 11.27
N ALA A 119 2.41 -17.69 10.54
CA ALA A 119 3.86 -17.79 10.62
C ALA A 119 4.59 -16.50 10.23
N ARG A 120 4.03 -15.76 9.27
CA ARG A 120 4.71 -14.59 8.67
C ARG A 120 4.36 -13.26 9.32
N THR A 121 3.18 -13.11 9.92
CA THR A 121 2.68 -11.80 10.40
C THR A 121 3.66 -11.14 11.38
N GLY A 122 4.27 -11.90 12.29
CA GLY A 122 5.27 -11.38 13.24
C GLY A 122 6.64 -11.05 12.64
N GLN A 123 6.89 -11.42 11.39
CA GLN A 123 8.16 -11.22 10.67
C GLN A 123 8.05 -10.14 9.57
N LEU A 124 6.89 -9.52 9.40
CA LEU A 124 6.69 -8.53 8.35
C LEU A 124 7.49 -7.26 8.61
N GLY A 125 8.35 -6.90 7.65
CA GLY A 125 9.16 -5.68 7.72
C GLY A 125 8.40 -4.40 7.39
N ARG A 126 9.07 -3.26 7.63
CA ARG A 126 8.58 -1.88 7.37
C ARG A 126 8.13 -1.61 5.92
N SER A 127 8.52 -2.46 4.97
CA SER A 127 8.09 -2.33 3.57
C SER A 127 6.65 -2.79 3.32
N VAL A 128 6.09 -3.61 4.23
CA VAL A 128 4.74 -4.17 4.09
C VAL A 128 3.78 -3.57 5.12
N VAL A 129 4.27 -3.29 6.33
CA VAL A 129 3.47 -2.74 7.43
C VAL A 129 3.44 -1.21 7.36
N ALA A 130 2.28 -0.62 7.64
CA ALA A 130 2.09 0.84 7.70
C ALA A 130 2.90 1.43 8.87
N ASN A 131 3.27 2.72 8.78
CA ASN A 131 3.95 3.39 9.89
C ASN A 131 3.05 3.50 11.12
N GLU A 132 3.69 3.71 12.27
CA GLU A 132 3.03 3.81 13.58
C GLU A 132 1.95 4.88 13.60
N ASP A 133 2.19 6.06 13.01
CA ASP A 133 1.20 7.14 12.91
C ASP A 133 -0.12 6.68 12.25
N VAL A 134 -0.03 5.88 11.18
CA VAL A 134 -1.21 5.34 10.48
C VAL A 134 -1.94 4.32 11.35
N GLN A 135 -1.20 3.47 12.06
CA GLN A 135 -1.79 2.46 12.94
C GLN A 135 -2.52 3.12 14.12
N THR A 136 -1.87 4.09 14.77
CA THR A 136 -2.45 4.86 15.89
C THR A 136 -3.69 5.62 15.46
N MET A 137 -3.64 6.31 14.32
CA MET A 137 -4.80 7.04 13.80
C MET A 137 -5.96 6.11 13.43
N TYR A 138 -5.67 4.95 12.83
CA TYR A 138 -6.69 3.97 12.54
C TYR A 138 -7.32 3.37 13.83
N ALA A 139 -6.51 3.11 14.86
CA ALA A 139 -7.00 2.63 16.16
C ALA A 139 -7.93 3.67 16.83
N ALA A 140 -7.54 4.94 16.80
CA ALA A 140 -8.35 6.06 17.30
C ALA A 140 -9.71 6.18 16.57
N MET A 141 -9.70 6.05 15.24
CA MET A 141 -10.93 6.01 14.45
C MET A 141 -11.84 4.85 14.83
N LYS A 142 -11.25 3.68 15.12
CA LYS A 142 -11.98 2.47 15.50
C LYS A 142 -12.59 2.58 16.90
N SER A 143 -11.94 3.26 17.84
CA SER A 143 -12.46 3.49 19.20
C SER A 143 -13.41 4.67 19.31
N GLY A 144 -13.52 5.51 18.26
CA GLY A 144 -14.31 6.75 18.30
C GLY A 144 -13.66 7.86 19.14
N GLU A 145 -12.40 7.68 19.53
CA GLU A 145 -11.64 8.62 20.34
C GLU A 145 -10.89 9.61 19.44
N SER A 146 -11.06 10.91 19.70
CA SER A 146 -10.34 11.96 18.97
C SER A 146 -8.91 12.04 19.48
N VAL A 147 -7.96 11.39 18.80
CA VAL A 147 -6.53 11.59 19.07
C VAL A 147 -6.08 12.84 18.31
N LYS A 148 -5.72 13.89 19.06
CA LYS A 148 -4.92 14.99 18.51
C LYS A 148 -3.51 14.43 18.34
N LEU A 149 -3.06 14.26 17.09
CA LEU A 149 -1.62 14.17 16.86
C LEU A 149 -1.05 15.48 17.37
N GLU A 150 -0.23 15.42 18.41
CA GLU A 150 0.55 16.56 18.88
C GLU A 150 1.23 17.19 17.64
N GLU A 151 0.83 18.41 17.28
CA GLU A 151 1.53 19.25 16.29
C GLU A 151 2.85 19.73 16.89
N ASP A 152 3.67 18.80 17.35
CA ASP A 152 5.00 19.13 17.77
C ASP A 152 5.87 19.06 16.52
N SER A 153 6.46 20.20 16.19
CA SER A 153 7.42 20.39 15.11
C SER A 153 8.71 19.63 15.41
N LYS A 154 8.62 18.31 15.61
CA LYS A 154 9.77 17.43 15.76
C LYS A 154 10.40 17.27 14.39
N ALA A 155 11.34 18.17 14.10
CA ALA A 155 12.44 17.91 13.20
C ALA A 155 12.88 16.46 13.40
N VAL A 156 12.83 15.66 12.34
CA VAL A 156 13.22 14.25 12.43
C VAL A 156 14.65 14.18 12.96
N ALA A 157 14.86 13.41 14.02
CA ALA A 157 16.17 13.25 14.63
C ALA A 157 17.17 12.76 13.57
N ARG A 158 18.27 13.50 13.42
CA ARG A 158 19.38 13.14 12.55
C ARG A 158 19.96 11.80 13.03
N LYS A 159 20.14 10.85 12.13
CA LYS A 159 20.85 9.60 12.44
C LYS A 159 22.31 9.91 12.76
N GLU A 160 22.94 9.06 13.55
CA GLU A 160 24.38 9.12 13.75
C GLU A 160 25.11 9.12 12.40
N ILE A 161 26.21 9.87 12.34
CA ILE A 161 27.01 10.03 11.13
C ILE A 161 27.93 8.83 11.05
N THR A 162 27.37 7.72 10.57
CA THR A 162 28.09 6.47 10.42
C THR A 162 27.82 5.90 9.03
N GLY A 163 28.86 5.33 8.42
CA GLY A 163 28.80 4.70 7.10
C GLY A 163 28.92 5.65 5.91
N ASP A 164 28.43 5.19 4.76
CA ASP A 164 28.63 5.80 3.45
C ASP A 164 27.41 6.59 2.97
N CYS A 165 27.67 7.57 2.11
CA CYS A 165 26.63 8.38 1.48
C CYS A 165 25.86 7.54 0.46
N PRO A 166 24.52 7.39 0.58
CA PRO A 166 23.73 6.56 -0.35
C PRO A 166 23.66 7.06 -1.81
N VAL A 167 24.24 8.23 -2.11
CA VAL A 167 24.25 8.82 -3.45
C VAL A 167 25.56 8.56 -4.18
N CYS A 168 26.71 8.77 -3.52
CA CYS A 168 28.03 8.56 -4.12
C CYS A 168 28.76 7.30 -3.64
N PHE A 169 28.26 6.66 -2.57
CA PHE A 169 28.87 5.50 -1.91
C PHE A 169 30.25 5.77 -1.28
N ASP A 170 30.61 7.04 -1.06
CA ASP A 170 31.80 7.43 -0.29
C ASP A 170 31.45 7.69 1.18
N GLU A 171 32.43 7.56 2.07
CA GLU A 171 32.29 7.81 3.50
C GLU A 171 31.73 9.22 3.78
N LEU A 172 30.75 9.31 4.69
CA LEU A 172 30.13 10.59 5.08
C LEU A 172 31.08 11.53 5.82
N GLY A 173 32.23 11.03 6.27
CA GLY A 173 33.22 11.78 7.04
C GLY A 173 32.68 12.30 8.38
N THR A 174 33.50 13.08 9.09
CA THR A 174 33.16 13.63 10.41
C THR A 174 32.80 15.11 10.39
N ILE A 175 32.87 15.75 9.22
CA ILE A 175 32.69 17.19 9.06
C ILE A 175 31.21 17.50 8.82
N ASP A 176 30.53 17.92 9.89
CA ASP A 176 29.11 18.27 9.87
C ASP A 176 28.72 19.33 8.84
N SER A 177 29.58 20.29 8.55
CA SER A 177 29.29 21.39 7.61
C SER A 177 29.20 20.94 6.14
N ARG A 178 29.73 19.75 5.80
CA ARG A 178 29.63 19.15 4.46
C ARG A 178 28.47 18.16 4.35
N LEU A 179 27.77 17.94 5.44
CA LEU A 179 26.69 16.98 5.54
C LEU A 179 25.35 17.69 5.62
N THR A 180 24.37 17.04 5.03
CA THR A 180 22.95 17.35 5.17
C THR A 180 22.22 16.07 5.52
N TYR A 181 21.01 16.19 6.04
CA TYR A 181 20.21 15.02 6.38
C TYR A 181 18.75 15.24 6.04
N CYS A 182 18.01 14.14 5.89
CA CYS A 182 16.58 14.20 5.66
C CYS A 182 15.83 14.66 6.92
N LYS A 183 15.48 15.95 6.99
CA LYS A 183 14.77 16.58 8.11
C LYS A 183 13.30 16.16 8.26
N HIS A 184 12.71 15.56 7.22
CA HIS A 184 11.26 15.34 7.14
C HIS A 184 10.80 13.91 7.40
N THR A 185 11.66 12.88 7.22
CA THR A 185 11.18 11.48 7.34
C THR A 185 12.19 10.48 7.86
N CYS A 186 13.38 10.38 7.25
CA CYS A 186 14.27 9.22 7.52
C CYS A 186 15.57 9.57 8.26
N GLY A 187 15.87 10.85 8.50
CA GLY A 187 17.05 11.29 9.26
C GLY A 187 18.40 10.88 8.67
N THR A 188 18.43 10.33 7.45
CA THR A 188 19.65 9.79 6.82
C THR A 188 20.57 10.91 6.38
N ASN A 189 21.87 10.72 6.58
CA ASN A 189 22.92 11.67 6.24
C ASN A 189 23.36 11.53 4.78
N PHE A 190 23.73 12.66 4.18
CA PHE A 190 24.24 12.77 2.82
C PHE A 190 25.27 13.90 2.75
N HIS A 191 26.17 13.86 1.78
CA HIS A 191 26.92 15.05 1.41
C HIS A 191 25.98 16.13 0.86
N ALA A 192 26.18 17.38 1.28
CA ALA A 192 25.40 18.52 0.81
C ALA A 192 25.45 18.65 -0.72
N ASP A 193 26.61 18.41 -1.32
CA ASP A 193 26.80 18.45 -2.77
C ASP A 193 26.06 17.32 -3.49
N CYS A 194 26.07 16.10 -2.93
CA CYS A 194 25.34 14.96 -3.49
C CYS A 194 23.83 15.24 -3.57
N ILE A 195 23.26 15.79 -2.51
CA ILE A 195 21.84 16.19 -2.49
C ILE A 195 21.55 17.32 -3.47
N LYS A 196 22.46 18.30 -3.58
CA LYS A 196 22.30 19.39 -4.55
C LYS A 196 22.24 18.87 -5.98
N ILE A 197 23.15 17.96 -6.36
CA ILE A 197 23.17 17.32 -7.68
C ILE A 197 21.89 16.51 -7.91
N TRP A 198 21.49 15.71 -6.93
CA TRP A 198 20.29 14.88 -6.98
C TRP A 198 19.02 15.72 -7.23
N SER A 199 18.83 16.78 -6.44
CA SER A 199 17.68 17.68 -6.58
C SER A 199 17.68 18.40 -7.93
N GLN A 200 18.84 18.82 -8.44
CA GLN A 200 18.95 19.42 -9.77
C GLN A 200 18.58 18.44 -10.89
N GLN A 201 18.98 17.16 -10.77
CA GLN A 201 18.66 16.14 -11.76
C GLN A 201 17.15 15.87 -11.82
N LEU A 202 16.47 15.76 -10.68
CA LEU A 202 15.01 15.60 -10.62
C LEU A 202 14.29 16.83 -11.20
N CYS A 203 14.75 18.03 -10.87
CA CYS A 203 14.19 19.28 -11.39
C CYS A 203 14.30 19.35 -12.93
N ARG A 204 15.44 18.94 -13.51
CA ARG A 204 15.63 18.84 -14.98
C ARG A 204 14.67 17.86 -15.65
N GLN A 205 14.20 16.85 -14.91
CA GLN A 205 13.22 15.87 -15.37
C GLN A 205 11.76 16.32 -15.12
N GLY A 206 11.55 17.55 -14.63
CA GLY A 206 10.23 18.05 -14.24
C GLY A 206 9.65 17.42 -12.98
N ALA A 207 10.48 16.70 -12.19
CA ALA A 207 10.09 16.07 -10.94
C ALA A 207 10.46 16.94 -9.73
N THR A 208 9.73 16.76 -8.63
CA THR A 208 10.03 17.45 -7.36
C THR A 208 11.27 16.87 -6.69
N ALA A 209 12.05 17.72 -6.03
CA ALA A 209 13.21 17.26 -5.27
C ALA A 209 12.75 16.30 -4.15
N THR A 210 13.34 15.10 -4.11
CA THR A 210 13.00 14.06 -3.12
C THR A 210 14.26 13.51 -2.45
N CYS A 211 14.12 12.95 -1.26
CA CYS A 211 15.20 12.27 -0.55
C CYS A 211 15.58 10.96 -1.25
N PRO A 212 16.86 10.71 -1.56
CA PRO A 212 17.31 9.45 -2.19
C PRO A 212 16.96 8.20 -1.38
N ALA A 213 16.98 8.29 -0.05
CA ALA A 213 16.75 7.13 0.84
C ALA A 213 15.27 6.80 1.05
N CYS A 214 14.40 7.80 1.20
CA CYS A 214 12.97 7.59 1.53
C CYS A 214 11.99 8.11 0.47
N ARG A 215 12.48 8.79 -0.56
CA ARG A 215 11.74 9.37 -1.68
C ARG A 215 10.65 10.38 -1.29
N GLN A 216 10.71 10.92 -0.07
CA GLN A 216 9.84 12.01 0.37
C GLN A 216 10.36 13.36 -0.13
N PRO A 217 9.50 14.39 -0.31
CA PRO A 217 9.92 15.72 -0.74
C PRO A 217 11.08 16.28 0.11
N TRP A 218 12.08 16.86 -0.55
CA TRP A 218 13.29 17.37 0.11
C TRP A 218 13.07 18.74 0.76
N ASP A 219 12.45 19.69 0.04
CA ASP A 219 12.14 21.05 0.50
C ASP A 219 10.62 21.36 0.37
N GLY A 220 9.75 20.36 0.56
CA GLY A 220 8.31 20.57 0.56
C GLY A 220 7.86 21.39 1.78
N PRO A 221 6.75 22.14 1.71
CA PRO A 221 6.21 22.82 2.89
C PRO A 221 6.10 21.81 4.03
N GLU A 222 6.41 22.28 5.25
CA GLU A 222 6.23 21.55 6.51
C GLU A 222 4.96 20.70 6.43
N LYS A 223 5.04 19.46 6.95
CA LYS A 223 3.93 18.52 6.98
C LYS A 223 2.67 19.25 7.48
N LYS A 224 1.85 19.76 6.56
CA LYS A 224 0.42 19.84 6.81
C LYS A 224 -0.01 18.40 6.80
N THR A 225 0.01 17.78 7.98
CA THR A 225 -0.75 16.58 8.28
C THR A 225 -2.18 16.88 7.84
N LYS A 226 -2.48 16.59 6.57
CA LYS A 226 -3.87 16.70 6.11
C LYS A 226 -4.62 15.74 7.00
N SER A 227 -5.55 16.29 7.77
CA SER A 227 -6.43 15.51 8.62
C SER A 227 -7.01 14.36 7.79
N PRO A 228 -7.25 13.20 8.39
CA PRO A 228 -7.90 12.10 7.68
C PRO A 228 -9.19 12.62 7.02
N GLY A 229 -9.17 12.61 5.69
CA GLY A 229 -10.27 13.10 4.87
C GLY A 229 -11.12 11.93 4.42
N LYS A 230 -12.44 12.11 4.43
CA LYS A 230 -13.35 11.18 3.74
C LYS A 230 -13.26 11.45 2.25
N SER A 231 -12.77 10.47 1.48
CA SER A 231 -12.83 10.51 0.01
C SER A 231 -13.80 9.44 -0.47
N GLU A 232 -14.83 9.84 -1.23
CA GLU A 232 -15.84 8.92 -1.78
C GLU A 232 -16.47 7.96 -0.75
N GLY A 233 -16.61 8.41 0.51
CA GLY A 233 -17.17 7.62 1.61
C GLY A 233 -16.19 6.68 2.33
N TYR A 234 -14.87 6.78 2.07
CA TYR A 234 -13.83 6.00 2.74
C TYR A 234 -12.85 6.89 3.50
N ASP A 235 -12.35 6.39 4.63
CA ASP A 235 -11.30 7.04 5.41
C ASP A 235 -9.95 6.91 4.70
N ASN A 236 -9.29 8.04 4.44
CA ASN A 236 -7.98 8.07 3.81
C ASN A 236 -6.87 8.36 4.84
N LEU A 237 -5.96 7.41 5.01
CA LEU A 237 -4.76 7.48 5.86
C LEU A 237 -3.46 7.54 5.06
N GLY A 238 -3.55 7.65 3.72
CA GLY A 238 -2.39 7.65 2.84
C GLY A 238 -1.44 8.82 3.09
N GLY A 239 -1.97 10.00 3.41
CA GLY A 239 -1.19 11.21 3.64
C GLY A 239 -0.19 11.09 4.80
N LEU A 240 -0.54 10.34 5.86
CA LEU A 240 0.30 10.18 7.06
C LEU A 240 1.61 9.42 6.79
N GLN A 241 1.70 8.70 5.68
CA GLN A 241 2.92 7.97 5.27
C GLN A 241 3.44 8.42 3.90
N GLY A 242 3.04 9.62 3.47
CA GLY A 242 3.49 10.23 2.22
C GLY A 242 3.04 9.47 0.97
N GLN A 243 1.80 8.97 0.97
CA GLN A 243 1.13 8.53 -0.26
C GLN A 243 0.37 9.71 -0.87
N SER A 244 0.38 9.79 -2.20
CA SER A 244 -0.44 10.77 -2.92
C SER A 244 -1.94 10.49 -2.68
N PRO A 245 -2.77 11.52 -2.44
CA PRO A 245 -4.22 11.37 -2.46
C PRO A 245 -4.77 11.12 -3.88
N ASP A 246 -3.97 11.40 -4.92
CA ASP A 246 -4.40 11.21 -6.30
C ASP A 246 -4.56 9.73 -6.64
N ARG A 247 -5.79 9.37 -7.01
CA ARG A 247 -6.12 8.01 -7.42
C ARG A 247 -5.52 7.76 -8.80
N ASP A 248 -4.70 6.72 -8.90
CA ASP A 248 -4.26 6.20 -10.19
C ASP A 248 -5.47 5.68 -10.99
N THR A 249 -5.90 6.48 -11.98
CA THR A 249 -7.07 6.19 -12.81
C THR A 249 -6.72 5.55 -14.16
N SER A 250 -5.43 5.37 -14.47
CA SER A 250 -4.91 4.93 -15.78
C SER A 250 -5.48 3.62 -16.31
N THR A 251 -6.05 2.80 -15.43
CA THR A 251 -6.59 1.46 -15.71
C THR A 251 -8.09 1.34 -15.48
N TYR A 252 -8.77 2.40 -15.03
CA TYR A 252 -10.23 2.42 -15.16
C TYR A 252 -10.52 2.56 -16.64
N HIS A 253 -11.36 1.66 -17.15
CA HIS A 253 -11.92 1.82 -18.48
C HIS A 253 -12.72 3.12 -18.45
N SER A 254 -12.13 4.22 -18.92
CA SER A 254 -12.86 5.42 -19.28
C SER A 254 -13.66 5.05 -20.52
N PRO A 255 -14.99 4.98 -20.49
CA PRO A 255 -15.76 4.94 -21.71
C PRO A 255 -15.45 6.26 -22.41
N SER A 256 -14.72 6.22 -23.51
CA SER A 256 -14.33 7.37 -24.33
C SER A 256 -15.51 8.05 -25.05
N TYR A 257 -16.73 7.91 -24.51
CA TYR A 257 -17.97 8.36 -25.14
C TYR A 257 -18.69 9.39 -24.27
N TYR A 258 -18.06 10.51 -23.91
CA TYR A 258 -18.81 11.70 -23.45
C TYR A 258 -18.06 13.04 -23.63
N TYR A 259 -17.17 13.15 -24.63
CA TYR A 259 -16.80 14.46 -25.19
C TYR A 259 -17.30 14.57 -26.64
N GLY A 260 -18.62 14.42 -26.78
CA GLY A 260 -19.35 14.73 -28.00
C GLY A 260 -19.52 16.25 -28.12
N SER A 261 -18.59 16.89 -28.83
CA SER A 261 -18.79 18.05 -29.70
C SER A 261 -20.15 18.79 -29.57
N TYR A 262 -20.25 19.79 -28.69
CA TYR A 262 -21.23 20.86 -28.85
C TYR A 262 -20.79 21.77 -30.00
N LYS A 263 -21.03 21.34 -31.24
CA LYS A 263 -21.07 22.25 -32.40
C LYS A 263 -22.19 23.26 -32.13
N ARG A 264 -21.80 24.52 -31.85
CA ARG A 264 -22.70 25.67 -31.93
C ARG A 264 -23.35 25.68 -33.32
N ARG A 265 -24.65 25.38 -33.40
CA ARG A 265 -25.46 25.70 -34.58
C ARG A 265 -25.67 27.22 -34.59
N ARG A 266 -25.05 27.90 -35.55
CA ARG A 266 -25.53 29.21 -36.03
C ARG A 266 -26.89 28.95 -36.68
N TYR A 267 -27.92 29.59 -36.17
CA TYR A 267 -29.13 29.84 -36.94
C TYR A 267 -28.86 31.09 -37.78
N TYR A 268 -29.08 30.95 -39.09
CA TYR A 268 -29.33 32.08 -39.99
C TYR A 268 -30.75 32.57 -39.76
#